data_AF-A0AAJ1N210-F1
#
_entry.id   AF-A0AAJ1N210-F1
#
_cell.length_a   1.000
_cell.length_b   1.000
_cell.length_c   1.000
_cell.angle_alpha   90.00
_cell.angle_beta   90.00
_cell.angle_gamma   90.00
#
_symmetry.space_group_name_H-M   'P 1'
#
loop_
_entity.id
_entity.type
_entity.pdbx_description
1 polymer ?
#
loop_
_entity_poly.entity_id
_entity_poly.type
_entity_poly.pdbx_seq_one_letter_code
_entity_poly.pdbx_strand_id
1 'polypeptide(L)' 'MVEIRLADHSFPPFGAQIFNQKGQEVGIVGDSGSAYVSGINANEVMSVQWGGDAQCQITFPEPLQNSEHALLLPCRV' A
#
# COMPACT_ATOMS: atom_id res chain seq x y z
N MET A 1 -1.93 -9.98 3.44
CA MET A 1 -0.68 -9.21 3.30
C MET A 1 -0.64 -8.66 1.89
N VAL A 2 -0.04 -7.48 1.70
CA VAL A 2 0.17 -6.90 0.36
C VAL A 2 1.66 -6.68 0.11
N GLU A 3 2.06 -6.64 -1.15
CA GLU A 3 3.38 -6.21 -1.57
C GLU A 3 3.25 -4.96 -2.44
N ILE A 4 3.93 -3.88 -2.07
CA ILE A 4 3.90 -2.62 -2.80
C ILE A 4 5.14 -2.51 -3.68
N ARG A 5 4.94 -2.20 -4.96
CA ARG A 5 6.03 -1.96 -5.92
C ARG A 5 5.93 -0.57 -6.54
N LEU A 6 7.06 0.11 -6.63
CA LEU A 6 7.20 1.37 -7.35
C LEU A 6 7.32 1.13 -8.86
N ALA A 7 7.16 2.18 -9.67
CA ALA A 7 7.20 2.09 -11.13
C ALA A 7 8.57 1.61 -11.68
N ASP A 8 9.64 1.82 -10.92
CA ASP A 8 11.00 1.37 -11.22
C ASP A 8 11.29 -0.07 -10.74
N HIS A 9 10.25 -0.79 -10.33
CA HIS A 9 10.29 -2.14 -9.74
C HIS A 9 10.95 -2.23 -8.36
N SER A 10 11.36 -1.10 -7.76
CA SER A 10 11.78 -1.05 -6.37
C SER A 10 10.56 -1.12 -5.43
N PHE A 11 10.79 -0.98 -4.13
CA PHE A 11 9.74 -1.00 -3.11
C PHE A 11 9.82 0.27 -2.25
N PRO A 12 8.68 0.72 -1.69
CA PRO A 12 8.70 1.79 -0.71
C PRO A 12 9.62 1.41 0.47
N PRO A 13 10.26 2.41 1.11
CA PRO A 13 11.16 2.15 2.21
C PRO A 13 10.43 1.52 3.40
N PHE A 14 11.19 0.75 4.20
CA PHE A 14 10.72 0.29 5.50
C PHE A 14 10.22 1.48 6.34
N GLY A 15 9.07 1.32 6.97
CA GLY A 15 8.43 2.35 7.79
C GLY A 15 7.59 3.35 7.01
N ALA A 16 7.46 3.22 5.68
CA ALA A 16 6.50 4.02 4.94
C ALA A 16 5.08 3.76 5.46
N GLN A 17 4.32 4.84 5.68
CA GLN A 17 3.00 4.79 6.28
C GLN A 17 1.92 4.79 5.21
N ILE A 18 0.82 4.07 5.45
CA ILE A 18 -0.29 3.95 4.52
C ILE A 18 -1.51 4.62 5.15
N PHE A 19 -2.07 5.60 4.45
CA PHE A 19 -3.22 6.38 4.88
C PHE A 19 -4.42 6.15 3.99
N ASN A 20 -5.60 5.99 4.59
CA ASN A 20 -6.86 5.96 3.86
C ASN A 20 -7.30 7.38 3.45
N GLN A 21 -8.40 7.48 2.69
CA GLN A 21 -8.96 8.76 2.25
C GLN A 21 -9.43 9.67 3.41
N LYS A 22 -9.63 9.11 4.60
CA LYS A 22 -10.00 9.85 5.82
C LYS A 22 -8.76 10.40 6.56
N GLY A 23 -7.55 10.19 6.03
CA GLY A 23 -6.30 10.60 6.67
C GLY A 23 -5.91 9.75 7.87
N GLN A 24 -6.48 8.55 8.02
CA GLN A 24 -6.14 7.64 9.10
C GLN A 24 -5.01 6.72 8.64
N GLU A 25 -3.99 6.55 9.48
CA GLU A 25 -2.97 5.53 9.28
C GLU A 25 -3.61 4.15 9.45
N VAL A 26 -3.50 3.33 8.41
CA VAL A 26 -4.14 2.00 8.34
C VAL A 26 -3.15 0.88 8.10
N GLY A 27 -1.87 1.20 7.87
CA GLY A 27 -0.83 0.22 7.65
C GLY A 27 0.57 0.81 7.59
N ILE A 28 1.56 -0.07 7.61
CA ILE A 28 2.98 0.25 7.53
C ILE A 28 3.69 -0.72 6.59
N VAL A 29 4.65 -0.21 5.83
CA VAL A 29 5.51 -1.00 4.96
C VAL A 29 6.66 -1.59 5.78
N GLY A 30 6.76 -2.92 5.79
CA GLY A 30 7.88 -3.67 6.33
C GLY A 30 8.95 -3.94 5.28
N ASP A 31 9.69 -5.04 5.46
CA ASP A 31 10.81 -5.38 4.60
C ASP A 31 10.37 -5.72 3.17
N SER A 32 11.21 -5.35 2.20
CA SER A 32 11.05 -5.69 0.77
C SER A 32 9.71 -5.25 0.14
N GLY A 33 9.05 -4.24 0.72
CA GLY A 33 7.76 -3.71 0.25
C GLY A 33 6.54 -4.48 0.76
N SER A 34 6.72 -5.46 1.64
CA SER A 34 5.60 -6.12 2.32
C SER A 34 4.86 -5.11 3.20
N ALA A 35 3.54 -5.20 3.28
CA ALA A 35 2.76 -4.34 4.16
C ALA A 35 1.55 -5.06 4.75
N TYR A 36 1.23 -4.69 5.99
CA TYR A 36 -0.03 -5.03 6.63
C TYR A 36 -0.92 -3.81 6.64
N VAL A 37 -2.09 -3.94 6.02
CA VAL A 37 -3.08 -2.88 5.88
C VAL A 37 -4.39 -3.37 6.46
N SER A 38 -5.01 -2.55 7.31
CA SER A 38 -6.30 -2.82 7.94
C SER A 38 -7.41 -2.02 7.26
N GLY A 39 -8.66 -2.50 7.38
CA GLY A 39 -9.83 -1.77 6.88
C GLY A 39 -9.92 -1.62 5.36
N ILE A 40 -9.34 -2.55 4.60
CA ILE A 40 -9.32 -2.55 3.13
C ILE A 40 -10.74 -2.69 2.56
N ASN A 41 -11.13 -1.78 1.67
CA ASN A 41 -12.30 -1.91 0.81
C ASN A 41 -11.91 -2.13 -0.67
N ALA A 42 -12.81 -2.75 -1.44
CA ALA A 42 -12.62 -2.92 -2.88
C ALA A 42 -12.60 -1.56 -3.59
N ASN A 43 -11.74 -1.40 -4.59
CA ASN A 43 -11.49 -0.15 -5.31
C ASN A 43 -11.09 1.05 -4.44
N GLU A 44 -10.67 0.81 -3.18
CA GLU A 44 -10.21 1.88 -2.31
C GLU A 44 -8.81 2.34 -2.74
N VAL A 45 -8.64 3.67 -2.74
CA VAL A 45 -7.34 4.33 -2.97
C VAL A 45 -6.76 4.74 -1.64
N MET A 46 -5.51 4.35 -1.38
CA MET A 46 -4.77 4.72 -0.18
C MET A 46 -3.46 5.43 -0.59
N SER A 47 -3.02 6.36 0.25
CA SER A 47 -1.78 7.11 0.06
C SER A 47 -0.64 6.45 0.83
N VAL A 48 0.50 6.27 0.17
CA VAL A 48 1.74 5.81 0.79
C VAL A 48 2.65 7.02 1.00
N GLN A 49 3.09 7.24 2.24
CA GLN A 49 3.83 8.42 2.65
C GLN A 49 5.16 8.03 3.31
N TRP A 50 6.22 8.72 2.94
CA TRP A 50 7.52 8.65 3.60
C TRP A 50 8.31 9.94 3.34
N GLY A 51 9.29 10.21 4.19
CA GLY A 51 10.07 11.46 4.13
C GLY A 51 9.26 12.72 4.47
N GLY A 52 8.07 12.57 5.05
CA GLY A 52 7.17 13.67 5.40
C GLY A 52 6.12 14.01 4.34
N ASP A 53 6.18 13.39 3.17
CA ASP A 53 5.30 13.69 2.03
C ASP A 53 4.56 12.45 1.51
N ALA A 54 3.45 12.70 0.80
CA ALA A 54 2.78 11.67 0.01
C ALA A 54 3.54 11.43 -1.29
N GLN A 55 3.95 10.19 -1.49
CA GLN A 55 4.89 9.83 -2.55
C GLN A 55 4.20 9.05 -3.66
N CYS A 56 3.21 8.24 -3.32
CA CYS A 56 2.40 7.52 -4.29
C CYS A 56 1.07 7.06 -3.68
N GLN A 57 0.22 6.50 -4.54
CA GLN A 57 -1.07 5.91 -4.20
C GLN A 57 -1.11 4.44 -4.63
N ILE A 58 -1.80 3.64 -3.83
CA ILE A 58 -2.13 2.24 -4.12
C ILE A 58 -3.65 2.11 -4.26
N THR A 59 -4.09 1.20 -5.13
CA THR A 59 -5.52 0.92 -5.33
C THR A 59 -5.78 -0.56 -5.16
N PHE A 60 -6.74 -0.90 -4.31
CA PHE A 60 -7.14 -2.28 -4.11
C PHE A 60 -8.07 -2.75 -5.24
N PRO A 61 -7.84 -3.92 -5.83
CA PRO A 61 -8.68 -4.43 -6.91
C PRO A 61 -10.05 -4.91 -6.39
N GLU A 62 -11.02 -4.95 -7.29
CA GLU A 62 -12.28 -5.66 -7.12
C GLU A 62 -12.30 -6.87 -8.08
N PRO A 63 -12.51 -8.11 -7.59
CA PRO A 63 -12.77 -8.49 -6.20
C PRO A 63 -11.49 -8.51 -5.33
N LEU A 64 -11.64 -8.24 -4.04
CA LEU A 64 -10.59 -8.49 -3.06
C LEU A 64 -10.37 -10.01 -2.97
N GLN A 65 -9.23 -10.47 -3.48
CA GLN A 65 -8.91 -11.89 -3.44
C GLN A 65 -8.44 -12.27 -2.03
N ASN A 66 -9.19 -13.17 -1.37
CA ASN A 66 -8.74 -13.83 -0.16
C ASN A 66 -7.78 -14.96 -0.53
N SER A 67 -6.58 -14.58 -0.96
CA SER A 67 -5.53 -15.51 -1.34
C SER A 67 -4.56 -15.72 -0.17
N GLU A 68 -4.04 -16.94 -0.05
CA GLU A 68 -2.88 -17.27 0.80
C GLU A 68 -1.61 -16.47 0.40
N HIS A 69 -1.61 -15.89 -0.81
CA HIS A 69 -0.52 -15.14 -1.41
C HIS A 69 -0.67 -13.64 -1.18
N ALA A 70 0.47 -12.92 -1.09
CA ALA A 70 0.47 -11.48 -0.97
C ALA A 70 -0.10 -10.81 -2.23
N LEU A 71 -0.97 -9.82 -2.04
CA LEU A 71 -1.56 -9.06 -3.12
C LEU A 71 -0.57 -7.99 -3.61
N LEU A 72 -0.17 -8.05 -4.88
CA LEU A 72 0.73 -7.07 -5.47
C LEU A 72 -0.03 -5.77 -5.79
N LEU A 73 0.41 -4.66 -5.21
CA LEU A 73 -0.15 -3.34 -5.40
C LEU A 73 0.89 -2.41 -6.04
N PRO A 74 0.68 -1.97 -7.29
CA PRO A 74 1.55 -0.97 -7.91
C PRO A 74 1.31 0.39 -7.25
N CYS A 75 2.39 1.06 -6.85
CA CYS A 75 2.36 2.43 -6.37
C CYS A 75 2.51 3.39 -7.54
N ARG A 76 1.52 4.27 -7.73
CA ARG A 76 1.48 5.26 -8.81
C ARG A 76 1.44 6.67 -8.23
N VAL A 77 2.13 7.61 -8.88
CA VAL A 77 2.08 9.05 -8.56
C VAL A 77 0.80 9.69 -9.05
#